data_AF-A0AAJ6XIC8-F1
#
_entry.id   AF-A0AAJ6XIC8-F1
#
_cell.length_a   1.000
_cell.length_b   1.000
_cell.length_c   1.000
_cell.angle_alpha   90.00
_cell.angle_beta   90.00
_cell.angle_gamma   90.00
#
_symmetry.space_group_name_H-M   'P 1'
#
loop_
_entity.id
_entity.type
_entity.pdbx_description
1 polymer ?
#
loop_
_entity_poly.entity_id
_entity_poly.type
_entity_poly.pdbx_seq_one_letter_code
_entity_poly.pdbx_strand_id
1 'polypeptide(L)'
;MSFCPSISTPQSLSLLSKTKPIINGGDYKLGSRFRASADVPDFLSADWLESRRKKPFGPRLNFSAEEAVNCQLDALKYNDQPRQDYGIEVMYRFAGFDPFERSTYFGPFFDLGQFERFRRIFHHSTYRVLLGHKERKILSSLFVKENRFKQRIWIRGNRPEEEEIFQFTMVQRVGGSWDGYWLTESLLHDGDAFAGGLAY
;
A
#
# COMPACT_ATOMS: atom_id res chain seq x y z
N MET A 1 -49.72 31.03 36.68
CA MET A 1 -49.68 29.96 35.66
C MET A 1 -48.25 29.46 35.56
N SER A 2 -47.91 28.37 36.25
CA SER A 2 -46.60 27.71 36.13
C SER A 2 -46.76 26.22 36.40
N PHE A 3 -46.45 25.39 35.41
CA PHE A 3 -46.31 23.95 35.57
C PHE A 3 -44.90 23.55 35.17
N CYS A 4 -44.21 22.86 36.08
CA CYS A 4 -42.98 22.11 35.81
C CYS A 4 -43.34 20.73 35.25
N PRO A 5 -42.42 20.07 34.53
CA PRO A 5 -42.33 18.63 34.62
C PRO A 5 -40.91 18.13 34.93
N SER A 6 -40.90 17.00 35.65
CA SER A 6 -39.79 16.28 36.25
C SER A 6 -39.17 15.21 35.35
N ILE A 7 -37.90 14.95 35.62
CA ILE A 7 -36.94 14.00 35.02
C ILE A 7 -37.38 12.54 35.22
N SER A 8 -37.16 11.70 34.20
CA SER A 8 -37.26 10.23 34.27
C SER A 8 -35.91 9.57 33.99
N THR A 9 -35.56 8.56 34.81
CA THR A 9 -34.43 7.63 34.67
C THR A 9 -34.98 6.21 34.51
N PRO A 10 -34.40 5.34 33.66
CA PRO A 10 -34.79 3.93 33.61
C PRO A 10 -33.95 3.07 34.57
N GLN A 11 -34.66 2.19 35.29
CA GLN A 11 -34.13 1.19 36.22
C GLN A 11 -33.65 -0.08 35.51
N SER A 12 -32.65 -0.72 36.10
CA SER A 12 -32.06 -2.01 35.73
C SER A 12 -32.98 -3.20 36.00
N LEU A 13 -32.87 -4.26 35.20
CA LEU A 13 -33.27 -5.62 35.59
C LEU A 13 -32.10 -6.58 35.35
N SER A 14 -31.69 -7.23 36.43
CA SER A 14 -30.70 -8.30 36.52
C SER A 14 -31.39 -9.65 36.75
N LEU A 15 -30.60 -10.74 36.63
CA LEU A 15 -30.83 -12.13 37.10
C LEU A 15 -31.54 -13.04 36.06
N LEU A 16 -31.21 -14.33 35.84
CA LEU A 16 -30.47 -15.33 36.62
C LEU A 16 -30.05 -16.51 35.70
N SER A 17 -28.98 -17.18 36.12
CA SER A 17 -28.36 -18.43 35.64
C SER A 17 -29.25 -19.70 35.71
N LYS A 18 -28.98 -20.75 34.90
CA LYS A 18 -28.45 -22.07 35.36
C LYS A 18 -28.44 -23.22 34.31
N THR A 19 -27.28 -23.89 34.24
CA THR A 19 -26.96 -25.34 34.09
C THR A 19 -27.49 -26.24 32.95
N LYS A 20 -26.52 -27.03 32.44
CA LYS A 20 -26.62 -28.21 31.55
C LYS A 20 -27.26 -29.42 32.26
N PRO A 21 -27.74 -30.41 31.48
CA PRO A 21 -27.43 -31.80 31.77
C PRO A 21 -26.81 -32.56 30.58
N ILE A 22 -26.04 -33.59 30.93
CA ILE A 22 -25.39 -34.60 30.07
C ILE A 22 -26.32 -35.81 29.96
N ILE A 23 -26.56 -36.34 28.76
CA ILE A 23 -26.94 -37.75 28.54
C ILE A 23 -26.22 -38.29 27.28
N ASN A 24 -25.62 -39.46 27.44
CA ASN A 24 -24.88 -40.27 26.46
C ASN A 24 -25.79 -40.99 25.46
N GLY A 25 -25.24 -41.24 24.26
CA GLY A 25 -25.40 -42.50 23.52
C GLY A 25 -26.40 -42.49 22.36
N GLY A 26 -25.89 -42.54 21.13
CA GLY A 26 -26.67 -42.89 19.95
C GLY A 26 -26.10 -42.33 18.64
N ASP A 27 -25.35 -43.16 17.92
CA ASP A 27 -24.86 -42.90 16.56
C ASP A 27 -25.98 -42.47 15.60
N TYR A 28 -25.84 -41.27 15.03
CA TYR A 28 -26.36 -40.97 13.70
C TYR A 28 -25.39 -40.05 12.97
N LYS A 29 -24.68 -40.63 12.01
CA LYS A 29 -23.92 -39.92 10.98
C LYS A 29 -24.91 -39.17 10.09
N LEU A 30 -24.99 -37.86 10.22
CA LEU A 30 -25.32 -37.00 9.09
C LEU A 30 -24.82 -35.57 9.33
N GLY A 31 -23.81 -35.19 8.58
CA GLY A 31 -23.20 -33.88 8.63
C GLY A 31 -22.04 -33.87 7.65
N SER A 32 -22.37 -34.11 6.38
CA SER A 32 -21.47 -33.88 5.25
C SER A 32 -20.93 -32.46 5.40
N ARG A 33 -19.71 -32.32 5.93
CA ARG A 33 -18.96 -31.08 5.84
C ARG A 33 -18.62 -30.97 4.37
N PHE A 34 -19.42 -30.19 3.67
CA PHE A 34 -19.10 -29.69 2.35
C PHE A 34 -17.70 -29.08 2.43
N ARG A 35 -16.71 -29.85 2.00
CA ARG A 35 -15.42 -29.31 1.62
C ARG A 35 -15.74 -28.54 0.35
N ALA A 36 -15.99 -27.25 0.49
CA ALA A 36 -16.03 -26.35 -0.64
C ALA A 36 -14.65 -26.45 -1.27
N SER A 37 -14.50 -27.35 -2.25
CA SER A 37 -13.50 -27.22 -3.27
C SER A 37 -13.97 -25.98 -4.04
N ALA A 38 -13.57 -24.82 -3.54
CA ALA A 38 -13.68 -23.61 -4.32
C ALA A 38 -12.76 -23.86 -5.51
N ASP A 39 -13.33 -24.28 -6.62
CA ASP A 39 -12.69 -24.19 -7.92
C ASP A 39 -12.43 -22.70 -8.11
N VAL A 40 -11.24 -22.30 -7.67
CA VAL A 40 -10.70 -20.96 -7.86
C VAL A 40 -10.69 -20.77 -9.37
N PRO A 41 -11.35 -19.73 -9.90
CA PRO A 41 -11.31 -19.46 -11.33
C PRO A 41 -9.87 -19.47 -11.84
N ASP A 42 -9.62 -20.19 -12.93
CA ASP A 42 -8.31 -20.48 -13.56
C ASP A 42 -7.54 -19.23 -14.06
N PHE A 43 -7.97 -18.04 -13.64
CA PHE A 43 -7.38 -16.73 -13.90
C PHE A 43 -6.29 -16.34 -12.91
N LEU A 44 -6.11 -17.11 -11.83
CA LEU A 44 -5.00 -16.96 -10.90
C LEU A 44 -4.16 -18.23 -11.02
N SER A 45 -3.15 -18.24 -11.89
CA SER A 45 -2.17 -19.34 -11.96
C SER A 45 -1.71 -19.71 -10.54
N ALA A 46 -1.53 -20.99 -10.26
CA ALA A 46 -1.04 -21.47 -8.95
C ALA A 46 0.23 -20.73 -8.48
N ASP A 47 1.05 -20.27 -9.43
CA ASP A 47 2.23 -19.42 -9.23
C ASP A 47 1.93 -18.05 -8.60
N TRP A 48 0.71 -17.50 -8.77
CA TRP A 48 0.27 -16.23 -8.19
C TRP A 48 0.08 -16.32 -6.67
N LEU A 49 -0.50 -17.43 -6.18
CA LEU A 49 -0.66 -17.70 -4.75
C LEU A 49 0.69 -18.03 -4.08
N GLU A 50 1.51 -18.84 -4.75
CA GLU A 50 2.88 -19.19 -4.33
C GLU A 50 3.77 -17.94 -4.20
N SER A 51 3.71 -17.03 -5.17
CA SER A 51 4.54 -15.82 -5.18
C SER A 51 4.14 -14.80 -4.11
N ARG A 52 2.87 -14.73 -3.69
CA ARG A 52 2.43 -13.95 -2.52
C ARG A 52 2.89 -14.51 -1.18
N ARG A 53 3.23 -15.81 -1.08
CA ARG A 53 3.75 -16.40 0.18
C ARG A 53 5.09 -15.79 0.58
N LYS A 54 5.90 -15.38 -0.39
CA LYS A 54 7.10 -14.57 -0.14
C LYS A 54 6.68 -13.11 -0.06
N LYS A 55 6.61 -12.58 1.17
CA LYS A 55 6.35 -11.15 1.43
C LYS A 55 7.32 -10.35 0.55
N PRO A 56 6.87 -9.33 -0.20
CA PRO A 56 7.78 -8.57 -1.07
C PRO A 56 8.94 -7.96 -0.28
N PHE A 57 9.87 -7.30 -0.93
CA PHE A 57 10.74 -6.39 -0.19
C PHE A 57 9.90 -5.19 0.33
N GLY A 58 10.34 -4.55 1.41
CA GLY A 58 9.61 -3.46 2.04
C GLY A 58 10.49 -2.65 2.98
N PRO A 59 9.95 -1.57 3.57
CA PRO A 59 10.69 -0.68 4.43
C PRO A 59 11.24 -1.40 5.66
N ARG A 60 12.44 -0.98 6.12
CA ARG A 60 13.15 -1.53 7.26
C ARG A 60 13.63 -0.41 8.18
N LEU A 61 13.66 -0.67 9.49
CA LEU A 61 14.08 0.30 10.51
C LEU A 61 15.51 0.80 10.33
N ASN A 62 16.39 -0.03 9.78
CA ASN A 62 17.80 0.29 9.63
C ASN A 62 18.12 1.04 8.34
N PHE A 63 17.13 1.38 7.51
CA PHE A 63 17.36 2.13 6.28
C PHE A 63 17.51 3.62 6.54
N SER A 64 18.51 4.20 5.89
CA SER A 64 18.50 5.65 5.67
C SER A 64 17.45 6.02 4.61
N ALA A 65 17.08 7.30 4.54
CA ALA A 65 16.16 7.79 3.52
C ALA A 65 16.66 7.51 2.10
N GLU A 66 17.98 7.64 1.87
CA GLU A 66 18.62 7.38 0.58
C GLU A 66 18.63 5.89 0.23
N GLU A 67 18.91 5.01 1.20
CA GLU A 67 18.85 3.56 1.01
C GLU A 67 17.44 3.09 0.66
N ALA A 68 16.42 3.65 1.33
CA ALA A 68 15.03 3.36 1.05
C ALA A 68 14.63 3.75 -0.38
N VAL A 69 15.12 4.89 -0.88
CA VAL A 69 14.88 5.30 -2.28
C VAL A 69 15.65 4.41 -3.26
N ASN A 70 16.93 4.09 -2.98
CA ASN A 70 17.73 3.22 -3.82
C ASN A 70 17.12 1.82 -3.96
N CYS A 71 16.64 1.25 -2.87
CA CYS A 71 15.98 -0.06 -2.87
C CYS A 71 14.69 -0.06 -3.72
N GLN A 72 13.91 1.02 -3.64
CA GLN A 72 12.71 1.21 -4.47
C GLN A 72 13.07 1.29 -5.96
N LEU A 73 14.12 2.03 -6.31
CA LEU A 73 14.60 2.13 -7.69
C LEU A 73 15.17 0.81 -8.19
N ASP A 74 15.93 0.07 -7.37
CA ASP A 74 16.41 -1.27 -7.75
C ASP A 74 15.25 -2.23 -8.02
N ALA A 75 14.19 -2.17 -7.21
CA ALA A 75 12.99 -2.96 -7.45
C ALA A 75 12.29 -2.58 -8.77
N LEU A 76 12.22 -1.29 -9.10
CA LEU A 76 11.65 -0.81 -10.37
C LEU A 76 12.52 -1.14 -11.58
N LYS A 77 13.85 -1.16 -11.42
CA LYS A 77 14.80 -1.60 -12.46
C LYS A 77 14.57 -3.06 -12.86
N TYR A 78 14.22 -3.91 -11.90
CA TYR A 78 13.91 -5.32 -12.11
C TYR A 78 12.43 -5.61 -11.85
N ASN A 79 11.55 -4.76 -12.39
CA ASN A 79 10.11 -4.74 -12.04
C ASN A 79 9.43 -6.10 -12.10
N ASP A 80 9.74 -6.94 -13.08
CA ASP A 80 9.05 -8.21 -13.31
C ASP A 80 9.76 -9.43 -12.71
N GLN A 81 10.68 -9.22 -11.77
CA GLN A 81 11.40 -10.29 -11.06
C GLN A 81 11.16 -10.21 -9.55
N PRO A 82 10.77 -11.32 -8.88
CA PRO A 82 10.57 -12.67 -9.40
C PRO A 82 9.21 -12.91 -10.10
N ARG A 83 8.31 -11.93 -10.10
CA ARG A 83 6.99 -11.99 -10.74
C ARG A 83 6.67 -10.66 -11.40
N GLN A 84 5.68 -10.64 -12.28
CA GLN A 84 5.20 -9.42 -12.92
C GLN A 84 4.83 -8.34 -11.90
N ASP A 85 5.22 -7.08 -12.19
CA ASP A 85 4.92 -5.90 -11.37
C ASP A 85 5.43 -5.98 -9.90
N TYR A 86 6.41 -6.84 -9.61
CA TYR A 86 7.05 -6.92 -8.29
C TYR A 86 7.68 -5.60 -7.84
N GLY A 87 8.31 -4.85 -8.75
CA GLY A 87 8.86 -3.53 -8.43
C GLY A 87 7.79 -2.56 -7.92
N ILE A 88 6.64 -2.55 -8.59
CA ILE A 88 5.46 -1.76 -8.18
C ILE A 88 4.92 -2.23 -6.82
N GLU A 89 4.90 -3.55 -6.55
CA GLU A 89 4.51 -4.04 -5.22
C GLU A 89 5.45 -3.53 -4.12
N VAL A 90 6.76 -3.47 -4.38
CA VAL A 90 7.72 -2.88 -3.45
C VAL A 90 7.39 -1.41 -3.24
N MET A 91 7.17 -0.63 -4.30
CA MET A 91 6.75 0.77 -4.21
C MET A 91 5.49 0.94 -3.34
N TYR A 92 4.48 0.12 -3.56
CA TYR A 92 3.22 0.15 -2.81
C TYR A 92 3.44 -0.12 -1.31
N ARG A 93 4.41 -0.96 -0.95
CA ARG A 93 4.75 -1.25 0.45
C ARG A 93 5.57 -0.18 1.14
N PHE A 94 6.33 0.60 0.38
CA PHE A 94 6.99 1.81 0.88
C PHE A 94 6.02 2.99 0.96
N ALA A 95 4.88 2.92 0.28
CA ALA A 95 3.95 4.04 0.23
C ALA A 95 3.38 4.34 1.62
N GLY A 96 3.62 5.57 2.08
CA GLY A 96 3.24 6.04 3.41
C GLY A 96 1.85 6.65 3.47
N PHE A 97 0.93 6.31 2.57
CA PHE A 97 -0.45 6.83 2.59
C PHE A 97 -1.40 5.90 3.34
N ASP A 98 -2.55 6.42 3.76
CA ASP A 98 -3.64 5.60 4.30
C ASP A 98 -4.45 4.96 3.15
N PRO A 99 -4.54 3.61 3.05
CA PRO A 99 -5.31 2.94 2.01
C PRO A 99 -6.79 3.29 1.98
N PHE A 100 -7.36 3.82 3.06
CA PHE A 100 -8.78 4.19 3.14
C PHE A 100 -9.03 5.66 2.75
N GLU A 101 -7.97 6.44 2.49
CA GLU A 101 -8.05 7.85 2.13
C GLU A 101 -7.51 8.11 0.71
N ARG A 102 -7.92 9.24 0.13
CA ARG A 102 -7.35 9.69 -1.14
C ARG A 102 -5.97 10.30 -0.89
N SER A 103 -5.00 9.90 -1.70
CA SER A 103 -3.60 10.26 -1.53
C SER A 103 -3.10 11.14 -2.67
N THR A 104 -2.20 12.07 -2.35
CA THR A 104 -1.46 12.93 -3.29
C THR A 104 -0.11 12.33 -3.69
N TYR A 105 0.08 11.02 -3.51
CA TYR A 105 1.34 10.32 -3.76
C TYR A 105 1.93 10.63 -5.16
N PHE A 106 1.08 10.72 -6.19
CA PHE A 106 1.47 11.04 -7.57
C PHE A 106 1.12 12.47 -8.00
N GLY A 107 0.85 13.37 -7.04
CA GLY A 107 0.45 14.76 -7.26
C GLY A 107 -1.05 14.98 -7.01
N PRO A 108 -1.93 14.72 -7.99
CA PRO A 108 -3.38 14.77 -7.79
C PRO A 108 -3.90 13.76 -6.75
N PHE A 109 -5.12 14.00 -6.24
CA PHE A 109 -5.79 13.09 -5.32
C PHE A 109 -6.29 11.82 -6.04
N PHE A 110 -5.62 10.70 -5.80
CA PHE A 110 -6.03 9.39 -6.29
C PHE A 110 -6.51 8.49 -5.16
N ASP A 111 -7.46 7.62 -5.47
CA ASP A 111 -7.74 6.45 -4.63
C ASP A 111 -6.69 5.39 -4.96
N LEU A 112 -5.72 5.25 -4.07
CA LEU A 112 -4.58 4.35 -4.21
C LEU A 112 -4.68 3.16 -3.25
N GLY A 113 -5.77 3.03 -2.49
CA GLY A 113 -5.95 1.94 -1.53
C GLY A 113 -5.93 0.56 -2.17
N GLN A 114 -6.42 0.47 -3.40
CA GLN A 114 -6.35 -0.75 -4.20
C GLN A 114 -5.04 -0.81 -4.99
N PHE A 115 -4.32 -1.93 -4.84
CA PHE A 115 -3.04 -2.15 -5.53
C PHE A 115 -3.17 -1.96 -7.05
N GLU A 116 -4.26 -2.41 -7.66
CA GLU A 116 -4.50 -2.29 -9.09
C GLU A 116 -4.58 -0.83 -9.55
N ARG A 117 -5.14 0.08 -8.73
CA ARG A 117 -5.20 1.52 -9.04
C ARG A 117 -3.81 2.13 -9.00
N PHE A 118 -3.03 1.80 -7.96
CA PHE A 118 -1.63 2.21 -7.83
C PHE A 118 -0.77 1.70 -8.99
N ARG A 119 -0.92 0.42 -9.34
CA ARG A 119 -0.21 -0.25 -10.45
C ARG A 119 -0.50 0.37 -11.80
N ARG A 120 -1.76 0.74 -12.08
CA ARG A 120 -2.15 1.40 -13.33
C ARG A 120 -1.38 2.70 -13.59
N ILE A 121 -1.07 3.47 -12.54
CA ILE A 121 -0.35 4.74 -12.67
C ILE A 121 1.08 4.51 -13.17
N PHE A 122 1.77 3.49 -12.68
CA PHE A 122 3.12 3.13 -13.15
C PHE A 122 3.15 2.71 -14.62
N HIS A 123 2.06 2.12 -15.12
CA HIS A 123 1.93 1.76 -16.54
C HIS A 123 1.48 2.93 -17.43
N HIS A 124 1.11 4.08 -16.84
CA HIS A 124 0.80 5.30 -17.57
C HIS A 124 2.08 5.97 -18.11
N SER A 125 1.96 6.74 -19.19
CA SER A 125 3.09 7.33 -19.93
C SER A 125 4.09 8.06 -19.03
N THR A 126 3.62 8.86 -18.07
CA THR A 126 4.44 9.66 -17.16
C THR A 126 5.38 8.83 -16.30
N TYR A 127 4.95 7.67 -15.80
CA TYR A 127 5.70 6.88 -14.82
C TYR A 127 6.31 5.59 -15.40
N ARG A 128 5.92 5.20 -16.61
CA ARG A 128 6.40 3.97 -17.27
C ARG A 128 7.93 3.93 -17.42
N VAL A 129 8.57 5.08 -17.62
CA VAL A 129 10.03 5.23 -17.70
C VAL A 129 10.77 4.63 -16.50
N LEU A 130 10.12 4.55 -15.33
CA LEU A 130 10.67 3.95 -14.12
C LEU A 130 10.81 2.43 -14.23
N LEU A 131 9.93 1.79 -14.99
CA LEU A 131 9.85 0.34 -15.10
C LEU A 131 10.93 -0.17 -16.06
N GLY A 132 11.83 -1.02 -15.53
CA GLY A 132 12.90 -1.57 -16.36
C GLY A 132 13.93 -0.53 -16.82
N HIS A 133 14.10 0.56 -16.06
CA HIS A 133 15.05 1.61 -16.41
C HIS A 133 16.49 1.08 -16.48
N LYS A 134 17.27 1.62 -17.43
CA LYS A 134 18.65 1.20 -17.67
C LYS A 134 19.61 1.86 -16.68
N GLU A 135 19.41 3.15 -16.48
CA GLU A 135 20.31 4.00 -15.71
C GLU A 135 19.52 4.97 -14.85
N ARG A 136 20.12 5.35 -13.72
CA ARG A 136 19.62 6.39 -12.83
C ARG A 136 20.77 7.22 -12.32
N LYS A 137 20.53 8.52 -12.13
CA LYS A 137 21.50 9.46 -11.56
C LYS A 137 20.81 10.33 -10.52
N ILE A 138 21.36 10.36 -9.31
CA ILE A 138 20.90 11.27 -8.27
C ILE A 138 21.34 12.68 -8.66
N LEU A 139 20.38 13.59 -8.81
CA LEU A 139 20.62 15.00 -9.13
C LEU A 139 20.78 15.83 -7.86
N SER A 140 19.94 15.58 -6.85
CA SER A 140 20.04 16.24 -5.56
C SER A 140 19.42 15.40 -4.44
N SER A 141 19.98 15.54 -3.23
CA SER A 141 19.46 15.01 -1.96
C SER A 141 19.30 16.17 -0.98
N LEU A 142 18.18 16.26 -0.27
CA LEU A 142 17.90 17.33 0.68
C LEU A 142 17.05 16.85 1.86
N PHE A 143 17.55 17.04 3.08
CA PHE A 143 16.71 16.97 4.28
C PHE A 143 15.96 18.29 4.44
N VAL A 144 14.64 18.26 4.22
CA VAL A 144 13.76 19.42 4.43
C VAL A 144 13.53 19.66 5.92
N LYS A 145 13.42 18.57 6.69
CA LYS A 145 13.33 18.50 8.14
C LYS A 145 14.01 17.22 8.62
N GLU A 146 14.19 17.04 9.93
CA GLU A 146 14.79 15.83 10.51
C GLU A 146 14.09 14.54 10.03
N ASN A 147 12.76 14.56 9.96
CA ASN A 147 11.94 13.42 9.55
C ASN A 147 11.44 13.50 8.11
N ARG A 148 12.00 14.38 7.26
CA ARG A 148 11.53 14.55 5.88
C ARG A 148 12.67 14.83 4.92
N PHE A 149 12.78 13.94 3.94
CA PHE A 149 13.87 13.91 2.96
C PHE A 149 13.31 14.01 1.55
N LYS A 150 14.01 14.70 0.66
CA LYS A 150 13.68 14.81 -0.75
C LYS A 150 14.88 14.42 -1.60
N GLN A 151 14.62 13.69 -2.68
CA GLN A 151 15.66 13.31 -3.63
C GLN A 151 15.15 13.47 -5.06
N ARG A 152 15.91 14.20 -5.88
CA ARG A 152 15.64 14.32 -7.32
C ARG A 152 16.54 13.38 -8.08
N ILE A 153 15.97 12.65 -9.02
CA ILE A 153 16.62 11.53 -9.68
C ILE A 153 16.26 11.61 -11.16
N TRP A 154 17.29 11.67 -11.99
CA TRP A 154 17.16 11.48 -13.42
C TRP A 154 17.18 9.99 -13.73
N ILE A 155 16.28 9.54 -14.61
CA ILE A 155 16.08 8.14 -14.94
C ILE A 155 16.02 8.00 -16.45
N ARG A 156 16.79 7.04 -16.97
CA ARG A 156 16.77 6.63 -18.37
C ARG A 156 16.01 5.32 -18.51
N GLY A 157 14.88 5.38 -19.18
CA GLY A 157 14.00 4.26 -19.45
C GLY A 157 14.61 3.20 -20.36
N ASN A 158 13.79 2.20 -20.69
CA ASN A 158 14.24 1.12 -21.57
C ASN A 158 14.21 1.54 -23.05
N ARG A 159 13.29 2.42 -23.44
CA ARG A 159 13.15 2.90 -24.82
C ARG A 159 14.24 3.96 -25.13
N PRO A 160 14.66 4.09 -26.40
CA PRO A 160 15.52 5.20 -26.80
C PRO A 160 14.83 6.53 -26.50
N GLU A 161 15.60 7.52 -26.05
CA GLU A 161 15.14 8.89 -25.74
C GLU A 161 14.08 9.02 -24.63
N GLU A 162 13.78 7.95 -23.90
CA GLU A 162 12.87 7.98 -22.75
C GLU A 162 13.68 8.36 -21.49
N GLU A 163 13.76 9.65 -21.19
CA GLU A 163 14.49 10.20 -20.05
C GLU A 163 13.62 11.16 -19.27
N GLU A 164 13.54 10.97 -17.95
CA GLU A 164 12.67 11.78 -17.10
C GLU A 164 13.30 12.03 -15.73
N ILE A 165 12.84 13.08 -15.05
CA ILE A 165 13.29 13.42 -13.70
C ILE A 165 12.12 13.25 -12.73
N PHE A 166 12.39 12.58 -11.62
CA PHE A 166 11.42 12.38 -10.54
C PHE A 166 11.95 12.91 -9.22
N GLN A 167 11.03 13.41 -8.41
CA GLN A 167 11.28 13.79 -7.02
C GLN A 167 10.59 12.80 -6.09
N PHE A 168 11.40 12.08 -5.32
CA PHE A 168 10.95 11.33 -4.16
C PHE A 168 10.84 12.26 -2.96
N THR A 169 9.71 12.21 -2.26
CA THR A 169 9.57 12.78 -0.92
C THR A 169 9.40 11.63 0.05
N MET A 170 10.35 11.48 0.96
CA MET A 170 10.37 10.46 2.00
C MET A 170 10.02 11.10 3.35
N VAL A 171 9.27 10.39 4.16
CA VAL A 171 8.93 10.78 5.54
C VAL A 171 9.30 9.66 6.49
N GLN A 172 9.99 10.01 7.58
CA GLN A 172 10.21 9.12 8.70
C GLN A 172 8.98 9.17 9.60
N ARG A 173 8.33 8.03 9.79
CA ARG A 173 7.17 7.93 10.67
C ARG A 173 7.60 8.06 12.13
N VAL A 174 6.80 8.79 12.89
CA VAL A 174 6.99 9.01 14.33
C VAL A 174 5.76 8.44 15.06
N GLY A 175 6.00 7.48 15.94
CA GLY A 175 4.98 6.77 16.70
C GLY A 175 4.24 5.67 15.92
N GLY A 176 3.55 4.82 16.69
CA GLY A 176 2.82 3.66 16.16
C GLY A 176 3.72 2.48 15.76
N SER A 177 3.18 1.53 15.00
CA SER A 177 3.89 0.32 14.58
C SER A 177 4.96 0.55 13.49
N TRP A 178 4.96 1.72 12.87
CA TRP A 178 5.89 2.14 11.84
C TRP A 178 6.89 3.20 12.32
N ASP A 179 7.01 3.40 13.63
CA ASP A 179 7.93 4.38 14.21
C ASP A 179 9.38 4.14 13.74
N GLY A 180 10.05 5.19 13.29
CA GLY A 180 11.41 5.16 12.78
C GLY A 180 11.58 4.71 11.32
N TYR A 181 10.55 4.16 10.67
CA TYR A 181 10.64 3.72 9.28
C TYR A 181 10.54 4.90 8.30
N TRP A 182 11.37 4.86 7.26
CA TRP A 182 11.24 5.74 6.10
C TRP A 182 10.23 5.20 5.09
N LEU A 183 9.20 5.98 4.83
CA LEU A 183 8.14 5.70 3.86
C LEU A 183 8.12 6.78 2.78
N THR A 184 7.61 6.44 1.61
CA THR A 184 7.45 7.39 0.51
C THR A 184 6.15 8.14 0.69
N GLU A 185 6.24 9.45 0.91
CA GLU A 185 5.10 10.38 0.97
C GLU A 185 4.59 10.65 -0.45
N SER A 186 5.51 10.93 -1.39
CA SER A 186 5.17 11.16 -2.79
C SER A 186 6.30 10.83 -3.75
N LEU A 187 5.90 10.49 -4.98
CA LEU A 187 6.75 10.32 -6.15
C LEU A 187 6.18 11.19 -7.27
N LEU A 188 6.84 12.31 -7.54
CA LEU A 188 6.35 13.32 -8.48
C LEU A 188 7.27 13.40 -9.69
N HIS A 189 6.68 13.56 -10.87
CA HIS A 189 7.42 13.96 -12.07
C HIS A 189 7.80 15.44 -11.96
N ASP A 190 9.06 15.77 -12.24
CA ASP A 190 9.63 17.10 -12.01
C ASP A 190 9.15 18.15 -13.01
N GLY A 191 8.69 17.72 -14.20
CA GLY A 191 8.06 18.58 -15.21
C GLY A 191 6.61 18.97 -14.87
N ASP A 192 5.98 18.27 -13.93
CA ASP A 192 4.60 18.53 -13.51
C ASP A 192 4.54 19.38 -12.24
N ALA A 193 4.90 20.66 -12.40
CA ALA A 193 4.18 21.71 -11.70
C ALA A 193 2.85 21.98 -12.44
N PHE A 194 1.97 20.97 -12.53
CA PHE A 194 0.60 21.03 -13.07
C PHE A 194 0.41 21.92 -14.32
N ALA A 195 0.80 21.43 -15.49
CA ALA A 195 0.29 21.95 -16.76
C ALA A 195 -0.77 20.99 -17.34
N GLY A 196 -1.99 21.04 -16.78
CA GLY A 196 -3.21 20.68 -17.51
C GLY A 196 -3.65 19.20 -17.51
N GLY A 197 -4.66 18.90 -16.68
CA GLY A 197 -5.81 18.09 -17.09
C GLY A 197 -5.61 16.61 -17.38
N LEU A 198 -5.61 15.78 -16.33
CA LEU A 198 -6.19 14.43 -16.44
C LEU A 198 -7.70 14.56 -16.19
N ALA A 199 -8.44 14.88 -17.25
CA ALA A 199 -9.89 14.67 -17.28
C ALA A 199 -10.14 13.16 -17.50
N TYR A 200 -10.98 12.59 -16.64
CA TYR A 200 -11.48 11.21 -16.72
C TYR A 200 -12.43 11.03 -17.90
#